data_AF-A0A6A5ZFG1-F1
#
_entry.id   AF-A0A6A5ZFG1-F1
#
_cell.length_a   1.000
_cell.length_b   1.000
_cell.length_c   1.000
_cell.angle_alpha   90.00
_cell.angle_beta   90.00
_cell.angle_gamma   90.00
#
_symmetry.space_group_name_H-M   'P 1'
#
loop_
_entity.id
_entity.type
_entity.pdbx_description
1 polymer ?
#
loop_
_entity_poly.entity_id
_entity_poly.type
_entity_poly.pdbx_seq_one_letter_code
_entity_poly.pdbx_strand_id
1 'polypeptide(L)'
;MADIVHKIDLNPDTVIILEDPTVDFAVWDTGDDTLARTSTGSFNGDAASSETTLEPQKNDNTSQELTENEAQSHSVQYLVSSRHLMLASPWFQRALTREGWTESDRDADGRYCIRTSGWDSNALLILLNILHLRNRRVPRLLSLETLAKIAVLVDYYECAEAVDLFGDVWTNAYEETPVPTSLCRDLVLWLWVSWSFQLTEKFEQATFVAIKHSIGDFDTLDLPLPAAVTEAIEKARQEGMLKLQSGLAALLGEYRSKQYSCPVGSGTSSFECGSMMYGALIKGMDTVGISTEGDSFDGISLEELCNDIRRIRSPTWYYSGSSGYYQSQHMCKLTRPLKDMTDEVEKSLKGLKLEKLKKDI
;
A
#
# COMPACT_ATOMS: atom_id res chain seq x y z
N MET A 1 10.57 -28.27 -21.15
CA MET A 1 9.69 -28.95 -20.17
C MET A 1 8.26 -28.86 -20.71
N ALA A 2 7.38 -29.83 -20.41
CA ALA A 2 6.06 -29.94 -21.04
C ALA A 2 5.14 -28.76 -20.69
N ASP A 3 4.38 -28.27 -21.68
CA ASP A 3 3.29 -27.32 -21.45
C ASP A 3 2.29 -27.90 -20.43
N ILE A 4 1.94 -27.12 -19.41
CA ILE A 4 0.99 -27.54 -18.39
C ILE A 4 -0.42 -27.39 -18.96
N VAL A 5 -1.18 -28.48 -19.03
CA VAL A 5 -2.55 -28.46 -19.56
C VAL A 5 -3.56 -28.81 -18.47
N HIS A 6 -4.47 -27.88 -18.19
CA HIS A 6 -5.58 -28.06 -17.26
C HIS A 6 -6.89 -28.30 -18.03
N LYS A 7 -7.43 -29.51 -17.94
CA LYS A 7 -8.76 -29.83 -18.48
C LYS A 7 -9.85 -29.51 -17.45
N ILE A 8 -10.52 -28.37 -17.62
CA ILE A 8 -11.55 -27.86 -16.69
C ILE A 8 -12.94 -28.33 -17.12
N ASP A 9 -13.26 -28.18 -18.41
CA ASP A 9 -14.51 -28.69 -18.99
C ASP A 9 -14.32 -30.11 -19.57
N LEU A 10 -15.39 -30.90 -19.56
CA LEU A 10 -15.38 -32.25 -20.15
C LEU A 10 -15.35 -32.19 -21.68
N ASN A 11 -16.05 -31.21 -22.26
CA ASN A 11 -16.23 -30.96 -23.69
C ASN A 11 -15.74 -29.53 -24.03
N PRO A 12 -14.43 -29.25 -23.88
CA PRO A 12 -13.91 -27.91 -24.08
C PRO A 12 -14.01 -27.50 -25.55
N ASP A 13 -14.57 -26.31 -25.79
CA ASP A 13 -14.63 -25.66 -27.10
C ASP A 13 -13.74 -24.39 -27.16
N THR A 14 -13.04 -24.10 -26.07
CA THR A 14 -12.18 -22.93 -25.90
C THR A 14 -10.89 -23.32 -25.20
N VAL A 15 -9.77 -22.76 -25.66
CA VAL A 15 -8.47 -22.84 -24.98
C VAL A 15 -8.03 -21.44 -24.56
N ILE A 16 -7.69 -21.29 -23.28
CA ILE A 16 -6.98 -20.11 -22.77
C ILE A 16 -5.51 -20.49 -22.64
N ILE A 17 -4.63 -19.75 -23.30
CA ILE A 17 -3.19 -19.91 -23.23
C ILE A 17 -2.65 -18.75 -22.41
N LEU A 18 -2.12 -19.07 -21.22
CA LEU A 18 -1.39 -18.14 -20.38
C LEU A 18 0.09 -18.21 -20.76
N GLU A 19 0.56 -17.16 -21.42
CA GLU A 19 1.95 -16.92 -21.79
C GLU A 19 2.64 -16.17 -20.64
N ASP A 20 3.85 -16.60 -20.29
CA ASP A 20 4.68 -16.04 -19.22
C ASP A 20 3.91 -15.74 -17.92
N PRO A 21 3.47 -16.78 -17.18
CA PRO A 21 2.79 -16.62 -15.91
C PRO A 21 3.59 -15.74 -14.95
N THR A 22 2.90 -14.79 -14.32
CA THR A 22 3.55 -13.84 -13.42
C THR A 22 4.09 -14.54 -12.19
N VAL A 23 5.37 -14.27 -11.89
CA VAL A 23 6.06 -14.76 -10.68
C VAL A 23 6.02 -13.69 -9.58
N ASP A 24 6.15 -12.42 -9.96
CA ASP A 24 6.20 -11.28 -9.04
C ASP A 24 4.88 -10.52 -9.01
N PHE A 25 4.29 -10.31 -7.84
CA PHE A 25 2.99 -9.64 -7.70
C PHE A 25 3.07 -8.59 -6.59
N ALA A 26 2.59 -7.38 -6.86
CA ALA A 26 2.59 -6.26 -5.90
C ALA A 26 3.94 -6.14 -5.19
N VAL A 27 5.01 -5.96 -5.97
CA VAL A 27 6.39 -5.93 -5.45
C VAL A 27 6.57 -4.67 -4.61
N TRP A 28 7.03 -4.85 -3.38
CA TRP A 28 7.31 -3.75 -2.48
C TRP A 28 8.79 -3.41 -2.55
N ASP A 29 9.13 -2.27 -3.15
CA ASP A 29 10.51 -1.80 -3.19
C ASP A 29 10.89 -1.22 -1.82
N THR A 30 11.50 -2.05 -0.98
CA THR A 30 12.23 -1.52 0.17
C THR A 30 13.49 -0.87 -0.40
N GLY A 31 13.47 0.45 -0.58
CA GLY A 31 14.66 1.20 -0.95
C GLY A 31 15.86 0.74 -0.13
N ASP A 32 16.82 0.12 -0.83
CA ASP A 32 18.14 -0.32 -0.37
C ASP A 32 18.23 -1.48 0.65
N ASP A 33 18.25 -2.72 0.13
CA ASP A 33 18.82 -3.89 0.81
C ASP A 33 20.25 -4.20 0.30
N THR A 34 21.06 -3.18 0.00
CA THR A 34 22.50 -3.35 -0.15
C THR A 34 23.20 -3.20 1.18
N LEU A 35 23.09 -4.20 2.07
CA LEU A 35 24.11 -4.52 3.09
C LEU A 35 23.77 -5.83 3.84
N ALA A 36 23.48 -6.93 3.12
CA ALA A 36 23.49 -8.28 3.70
C ALA A 36 23.97 -9.36 2.72
N ARG A 37 25.07 -9.10 2.01
CA ARG A 37 25.91 -10.17 1.46
C ARG A 37 26.86 -10.70 2.52
N THR A 38 26.39 -11.65 3.33
CA THR A 38 27.15 -12.65 4.11
C THR A 38 26.12 -13.42 4.93
N SER A 39 25.96 -14.75 4.93
CA SER A 39 26.77 -15.85 4.44
C SER A 39 25.87 -17.08 4.34
N THR A 40 25.81 -17.74 3.17
CA THR A 40 25.38 -19.14 3.08
C THR A 40 26.52 -20.01 3.59
N GLY A 41 26.30 -20.69 4.70
CA GLY A 41 27.19 -21.71 5.22
C GLY A 41 26.80 -23.11 4.74
N SER A 42 27.67 -23.76 3.96
CA SER A 42 28.04 -25.17 4.19
C SER A 42 29.17 -25.66 3.27
N PHE A 43 30.28 -25.95 3.94
CA PHE A 43 31.12 -27.15 3.86
C PHE A 43 31.68 -27.69 2.52
N ASN A 44 33.03 -27.68 2.53
CA ASN A 44 34.00 -28.72 2.14
C ASN A 44 34.57 -28.80 0.71
N GLY A 45 35.90 -28.77 0.65
CA GLY A 45 36.68 -29.65 -0.21
C GLY A 45 37.92 -29.03 -0.86
N ASP A 46 39.09 -29.22 -0.24
CA ASP A 46 40.42 -28.92 -0.77
C ASP A 46 40.73 -29.62 -2.11
N ALA A 47 41.43 -28.93 -3.03
CA ALA A 47 42.64 -29.45 -3.71
C ALA A 47 43.19 -28.49 -4.79
N ALA A 48 44.40 -27.99 -4.52
CA ALA A 48 45.57 -27.85 -5.40
C ALA A 48 45.45 -27.26 -6.83
N SER A 49 46.08 -26.07 -6.95
CA SER A 49 47.15 -25.74 -7.90
C SER A 49 46.88 -25.72 -9.41
N SER A 50 46.94 -24.53 -10.02
CA SER A 50 48.09 -24.07 -10.81
C SER A 50 47.78 -22.75 -11.54
N GLU A 51 48.70 -21.80 -11.40
CA GLU A 51 48.80 -20.56 -12.18
C GLU A 51 49.08 -20.87 -13.65
N THR A 52 48.55 -20.06 -14.57
CA THR A 52 49.30 -19.54 -15.73
C THR A 52 48.60 -18.29 -16.28
N THR A 53 49.32 -17.18 -16.20
CA THR A 53 49.11 -15.90 -16.87
C THR A 53 49.33 -16.04 -18.38
N LEU A 54 48.60 -15.29 -19.23
CA LEU A 54 49.13 -14.45 -20.33
C LEU A 54 48.01 -14.00 -21.31
N GLU A 55 47.68 -12.71 -21.18
CA GLU A 55 47.55 -11.65 -22.21
C GLU A 55 46.74 -11.78 -23.53
N PRO A 56 46.27 -10.63 -24.08
CA PRO A 56 45.08 -10.52 -24.90
C PRO A 56 45.40 -10.44 -26.39
N GLN A 57 44.55 -11.02 -27.24
CA GLN A 57 44.56 -10.70 -28.67
C GLN A 57 43.16 -10.40 -29.22
N LYS A 58 43.15 -9.25 -29.92
CA LYS A 58 42.14 -8.66 -30.79
C LYS A 58 41.34 -9.71 -31.57
N ASN A 59 40.03 -9.54 -31.59
CA ASN A 59 39.20 -10.09 -32.66
C ASN A 59 38.41 -8.98 -33.36
N ASP A 60 38.64 -8.96 -34.66
CA ASP A 60 37.93 -8.22 -35.69
C ASP A 60 36.43 -8.56 -35.72
N ASN A 61 35.67 -7.56 -36.15
CA ASN A 61 34.28 -7.67 -36.55
C ASN A 61 34.08 -8.82 -37.56
N THR A 62 33.18 -9.74 -37.25
CA THR A 62 32.43 -10.49 -38.26
C THR A 62 31.02 -10.68 -37.77
N SER A 63 30.11 -10.00 -38.45
CA SER A 63 28.66 -10.15 -38.34
C SER A 63 28.27 -11.59 -38.65
N GLN A 64 27.76 -12.32 -37.66
CA GLN A 64 27.06 -13.58 -37.86
C GLN A 64 25.83 -13.61 -36.95
N GLU A 65 24.68 -13.57 -37.63
CA GLU A 65 23.41 -14.19 -37.27
C GLU A 65 23.24 -14.54 -35.78
N LEU A 66 22.57 -13.64 -35.06
CA LEU A 66 21.89 -14.00 -33.82
C LEU A 66 20.68 -14.86 -34.22
N THR A 67 20.91 -16.17 -34.29
CA THR A 67 19.86 -17.15 -34.10
C THR A 67 19.09 -16.76 -32.85
N GLU A 68 17.81 -16.52 -33.05
CA GLU A 68 16.79 -16.38 -32.01
C GLU A 68 17.04 -17.43 -30.93
N ASN A 69 17.59 -17.00 -29.80
CA ASN A 69 17.52 -17.79 -28.59
C ASN A 69 16.04 -17.80 -28.22
N GLU A 70 15.36 -18.89 -28.56
CA GLU A 70 14.09 -19.30 -27.98
C GLU A 70 14.23 -19.23 -26.46
N ALA A 71 13.85 -18.08 -25.88
CA ALA A 71 13.46 -18.01 -24.49
C ALA A 71 12.29 -18.98 -24.38
N GLN A 72 12.54 -20.13 -23.75
CA GLN A 72 11.56 -21.19 -23.58
C GLN A 72 10.41 -20.64 -22.72
N SER A 73 9.40 -20.09 -23.38
CA SER A 73 8.20 -19.53 -22.78
C SER A 73 7.41 -20.65 -22.10
N HIS A 74 7.29 -20.60 -20.78
CA HIS A 74 6.48 -21.55 -20.02
C HIS A 74 5.00 -21.22 -20.21
N SER A 75 4.34 -21.86 -21.17
CA SER A 75 2.90 -21.65 -21.40
C SER A 75 2.03 -22.59 -20.55
N VAL A 76 0.91 -22.08 -20.03
CA VAL A 76 -0.10 -22.88 -19.33
C VAL A 76 -1.41 -22.82 -20.10
N GLN A 77 -1.97 -23.98 -20.44
CA GLN A 77 -3.20 -24.08 -21.22
C GLN A 77 -4.37 -24.51 -20.34
N TYR A 78 -5.52 -23.84 -20.49
CA TYR A 78 -6.76 -24.17 -19.81
C TYR A 78 -7.83 -24.51 -20.84
N LEU A 79 -8.33 -25.75 -20.81
CA LEU A 79 -9.39 -26.23 -21.68
C LEU A 79 -10.74 -26.01 -21.00
N VAL A 80 -11.52 -25.09 -21.56
CA VAL A 80 -12.71 -24.49 -20.95
C VAL A 80 -13.88 -24.45 -21.93
N SER A 81 -15.05 -24.07 -21.44
CA SER A 81 -16.26 -23.86 -22.24
C SER A 81 -16.55 -22.38 -22.43
N SER A 82 -16.65 -21.94 -23.69
CA SER A 82 -17.07 -20.59 -24.08
C SER A 82 -18.38 -20.20 -23.42
N ARG A 83 -19.35 -21.13 -23.39
CA ARG A 83 -20.68 -20.89 -22.82
C ARG A 83 -20.65 -20.58 -21.33
N HIS A 84 -19.82 -21.28 -20.56
CA HIS A 84 -19.65 -20.99 -19.13
C HIS A 84 -18.97 -19.62 -18.92
N LEU A 85 -17.93 -19.32 -19.70
CA LEU A 85 -17.24 -18.03 -19.63
C LEU A 85 -18.17 -16.86 -19.97
N MET A 86 -18.87 -16.92 -21.10
CA MET A 86 -19.78 -15.84 -21.54
C MET A 86 -20.97 -15.65 -20.58
N LEU A 87 -21.44 -16.70 -19.93
CA LEU A 87 -22.53 -16.61 -18.95
C LEU A 87 -22.08 -15.88 -17.68
N ALA A 88 -20.85 -16.14 -17.23
CA ALA A 88 -20.35 -15.68 -15.94
C ALA A 88 -19.60 -14.34 -16.02
N SER A 89 -19.23 -13.89 -17.22
CA SER A 89 -18.40 -12.70 -17.44
C SER A 89 -18.84 -11.94 -18.69
N PRO A 90 -19.28 -10.67 -18.53
CA PRO A 90 -19.54 -9.78 -19.65
C PRO A 90 -18.29 -9.53 -20.51
N TRP A 91 -17.09 -9.53 -19.91
CA TRP A 91 -15.83 -9.41 -20.64
C TRP A 91 -15.66 -10.57 -21.64
N PHE A 92 -15.78 -11.81 -21.17
CA PHE A 92 -15.67 -12.99 -22.05
C PHE A 92 -16.80 -13.03 -23.08
N GLN A 93 -18.01 -12.60 -22.71
CA GLN A 93 -19.11 -12.47 -23.66
C GLN A 93 -18.74 -11.55 -24.81
N ARG A 94 -18.21 -10.35 -24.53
CA ARG A 94 -17.80 -9.40 -25.57
C ARG A 94 -16.63 -9.95 -26.39
N ALA A 95 -15.61 -10.51 -25.74
CA ALA A 95 -14.41 -11.03 -26.41
C ALA A 95 -14.75 -12.17 -27.41
N LEU A 96 -15.69 -13.06 -27.06
CA LEU A 96 -16.02 -14.24 -27.87
C LEU A 96 -17.13 -14.02 -28.91
N THR A 97 -17.86 -12.90 -28.86
CA THR A 97 -19.00 -12.64 -29.76
C THR A 97 -18.83 -11.43 -30.67
N ARG A 98 -17.87 -10.54 -30.37
CA ARG A 98 -17.69 -9.31 -31.14
C ARG A 98 -16.85 -9.56 -32.39
N GLU A 99 -17.45 -9.29 -33.55
CA GLU A 99 -16.77 -9.36 -34.84
C GLU A 99 -15.52 -8.47 -34.86
N GLY A 100 -14.40 -9.01 -35.37
CA GLY A 100 -13.12 -8.31 -35.52
C GLY A 100 -12.14 -8.47 -34.34
N TRP A 101 -12.47 -9.28 -33.33
CA TRP A 101 -11.54 -9.69 -32.28
C TRP A 101 -10.95 -11.06 -32.59
N THR A 102 -9.65 -11.23 -32.40
CA THR A 102 -8.94 -12.49 -32.68
C THR A 102 -9.50 -13.66 -31.86
N GLU A 103 -10.03 -13.38 -30.68
CA GLU A 103 -10.63 -14.32 -29.74
C GLU A 103 -12.01 -14.80 -30.18
N SER A 104 -12.69 -14.03 -31.05
CA SER A 104 -13.99 -14.38 -31.63
C SER A 104 -13.86 -15.34 -32.82
N ASP A 105 -12.66 -15.42 -33.40
CA ASP A 105 -12.35 -16.34 -34.48
C ASP A 105 -12.02 -17.73 -33.94
N ARG A 106 -12.55 -18.75 -34.61
CA ARG A 106 -12.22 -20.15 -34.31
C ARG A 106 -10.95 -20.53 -35.05
N ASP A 107 -10.04 -21.17 -34.35
CA ASP A 107 -8.83 -21.73 -34.93
C ASP A 107 -9.16 -22.89 -35.89
N ALA A 108 -8.15 -23.41 -36.60
CA ALA A 108 -8.29 -24.52 -37.56
C ALA A 108 -8.99 -25.77 -36.97
N ASP A 109 -8.86 -25.98 -35.65
CA ASP A 109 -9.51 -27.05 -34.91
C ASP A 109 -10.99 -26.78 -34.55
N GLY A 110 -11.53 -25.62 -34.92
CA GLY A 110 -12.90 -25.18 -34.62
C GLY A 110 -13.13 -24.70 -33.19
N ARG A 111 -12.06 -24.48 -32.41
CA ARG A 111 -12.07 -23.98 -31.01
C ARG A 111 -11.75 -22.49 -30.94
N TYR A 112 -12.28 -21.80 -29.94
CA TYR A 112 -11.84 -20.44 -29.61
C TYR A 112 -10.45 -20.49 -28.95
N CYS A 113 -9.60 -19.51 -29.25
CA CYS A 113 -8.27 -19.38 -28.68
C CYS A 113 -8.11 -18.00 -28.04
N ILE A 114 -7.91 -17.96 -26.72
CA ILE A 114 -7.66 -16.73 -25.97
C ILE A 114 -6.21 -16.77 -25.49
N ARG A 115 -5.40 -15.80 -25.91
CA ARG A 115 -4.03 -15.63 -25.41
C ARG A 115 -4.00 -14.53 -24.37
N THR A 116 -3.35 -14.79 -23.25
CA THR A 116 -3.24 -13.84 -22.16
C THR A 116 -1.91 -14.00 -21.46
N SER A 117 -1.47 -12.96 -20.76
CA SER A 117 -0.20 -12.93 -20.04
C SER A 117 -0.35 -12.09 -18.77
N GLY A 118 0.66 -12.11 -17.90
CA GLY A 118 0.66 -11.26 -16.71
C GLY A 118 -0.20 -11.76 -15.55
N TRP A 119 -0.78 -12.97 -15.66
CA TRP A 119 -1.57 -13.58 -14.59
C TRP A 119 -0.81 -14.65 -13.83
N ASP A 120 -1.11 -14.78 -12.54
CA ASP A 120 -0.74 -15.95 -11.74
C ASP A 120 -1.54 -17.17 -12.20
N SER A 121 -0.83 -18.25 -12.55
CA SER A 121 -1.44 -19.46 -13.12
C SER A 121 -2.41 -20.14 -12.16
N ASN A 122 -2.11 -20.15 -10.86
CA ASN A 122 -2.97 -20.78 -9.86
C ASN A 122 -4.21 -19.94 -9.57
N ALA A 123 -4.08 -18.61 -9.49
CA ALA A 123 -5.22 -17.70 -9.32
C ALA A 123 -6.19 -17.82 -10.50
N LEU A 124 -5.67 -17.87 -11.74
CA LEU A 124 -6.48 -18.07 -12.94
C LEU A 124 -7.16 -19.44 -12.94
N LEU A 125 -6.46 -20.51 -12.55
CA LEU A 125 -7.04 -21.83 -12.41
C LEU A 125 -8.20 -21.86 -11.40
N ILE A 126 -8.06 -21.19 -10.26
CA ILE A 126 -9.11 -21.10 -9.24
C ILE A 126 -10.33 -20.39 -9.82
N LEU A 127 -10.14 -19.23 -10.46
CA LEU A 127 -11.23 -18.49 -11.09
C LEU A 127 -11.96 -19.34 -12.13
N LEU A 128 -11.23 -19.97 -13.05
CA LEU A 128 -11.83 -20.79 -14.10
C LEU A 128 -12.58 -22.00 -13.52
N ASN A 129 -12.12 -22.60 -12.42
CA ASN A 129 -12.89 -23.65 -11.73
C ASN A 129 -14.21 -23.11 -11.17
N ILE A 130 -14.25 -21.88 -10.65
CA ILE A 130 -15.49 -21.24 -10.18
C ILE A 130 -16.45 -21.03 -11.36
N LEU A 131 -15.98 -20.43 -12.46
CA LEU A 131 -16.82 -20.15 -13.64
C LEU A 131 -17.40 -21.43 -14.26
N HIS A 132 -16.74 -22.58 -14.09
CA HIS A 132 -17.19 -23.89 -14.57
C HIS A 132 -17.91 -24.74 -13.49
N LEU A 133 -18.30 -24.14 -12.37
CA LEU A 133 -19.02 -24.81 -11.28
C LEU A 133 -18.26 -26.02 -10.69
N ARG A 134 -16.93 -26.04 -10.82
CA ARG A 134 -16.03 -27.07 -10.29
C ARG A 134 -15.69 -26.79 -8.83
N ASN A 135 -16.69 -26.43 -8.04
CA ASN A 135 -16.57 -25.90 -6.67
C ASN A 135 -15.77 -26.81 -5.71
N ARG A 136 -15.75 -28.13 -5.94
CA ARG A 136 -14.94 -29.08 -5.14
C ARG A 136 -13.42 -28.91 -5.33
N ARG A 137 -12.99 -28.27 -6.42
CA ARG A 137 -11.58 -27.98 -6.73
C ARG A 137 -11.12 -26.62 -6.20
N VAL A 138 -12.06 -25.79 -5.73
CA VAL A 138 -11.79 -24.44 -5.23
C VAL A 138 -11.35 -24.53 -3.75
N PRO A 139 -10.16 -24.04 -3.39
CA PRO A 139 -9.72 -24.03 -1.99
C PRO A 139 -10.64 -23.19 -1.12
N ARG A 140 -10.81 -23.60 0.15
CA ARG A 140 -11.60 -22.86 1.15
C ARG A 140 -10.77 -21.83 1.92
N LEU A 141 -9.46 -21.99 1.93
CA LEU A 141 -8.51 -21.08 2.55
C LEU A 141 -7.48 -20.69 1.49
N LEU A 142 -7.24 -19.39 1.36
CA LEU A 142 -6.25 -18.81 0.47
C LEU A 142 -5.36 -17.88 1.29
N SER A 143 -4.10 -17.70 0.88
CA SER A 143 -3.26 -16.59 1.37
C SER A 143 -3.84 -15.24 0.94
N LEU A 144 -3.57 -14.17 1.67
CA LEU A 144 -3.96 -12.80 1.31
C LEU A 144 -3.51 -12.43 -0.11
N GLU A 145 -2.29 -12.81 -0.49
CA GLU A 145 -1.76 -12.57 -1.84
C GLU A 145 -2.57 -13.28 -2.94
N THR A 146 -2.82 -14.58 -2.80
CA THR A 146 -3.66 -15.32 -3.76
C THR A 146 -5.07 -14.72 -3.86
N LEU A 147 -5.64 -14.27 -2.73
CA LEU A 147 -6.94 -13.61 -2.73
C LEU A 147 -6.89 -12.26 -3.48
N ALA A 148 -5.84 -11.48 -3.29
CA ALA A 148 -5.59 -10.24 -4.04
C ALA A 148 -5.42 -10.50 -5.55
N LYS A 149 -4.65 -11.52 -5.93
CA LYS A 149 -4.49 -11.97 -7.33
C LYS A 149 -5.83 -12.33 -7.96
N ILE A 150 -6.66 -13.09 -7.25
CA ILE A 150 -8.02 -13.43 -7.73
C ILE A 150 -8.87 -12.17 -7.86
N ALA A 151 -8.82 -11.24 -6.90
CA ALA A 151 -9.55 -9.98 -7.00
C ALA A 151 -9.17 -9.19 -8.27
N VAL A 152 -7.88 -9.13 -8.63
CA VAL A 152 -7.46 -8.49 -9.89
C VAL A 152 -8.10 -9.16 -11.10
N LEU A 153 -8.12 -10.49 -11.15
CA LEU A 153 -8.76 -11.24 -12.24
C LEU A 153 -10.27 -11.01 -12.27
N VAL A 154 -10.91 -10.95 -11.10
CA VAL A 154 -12.36 -10.73 -10.97
C VAL A 154 -12.77 -9.35 -11.49
N ASP A 155 -11.99 -8.33 -11.16
CA ASP A 155 -12.15 -6.96 -11.65
C ASP A 155 -11.96 -6.91 -13.17
N TYR A 156 -10.82 -7.43 -13.67
CA TYR A 156 -10.49 -7.43 -15.09
C TYR A 156 -11.51 -8.18 -15.96
N TYR A 157 -11.90 -9.39 -15.56
CA TYR A 157 -12.87 -10.22 -16.29
C TYR A 157 -14.33 -9.88 -15.93
N GLU A 158 -14.59 -8.86 -15.12
CA GLU A 158 -15.95 -8.40 -14.77
C GLU A 158 -16.86 -9.52 -14.22
N CYS A 159 -16.33 -10.40 -13.37
CA CYS A 159 -17.03 -11.63 -12.95
C CYS A 159 -17.27 -11.73 -11.44
N ALA A 160 -17.44 -10.59 -10.77
CA ALA A 160 -17.66 -10.50 -9.33
C ALA A 160 -18.84 -11.36 -8.84
N GLU A 161 -19.97 -11.31 -9.54
CA GLU A 161 -21.18 -12.09 -9.21
C GLU A 161 -20.90 -13.61 -9.14
N ALA A 162 -20.05 -14.12 -10.03
CA ALA A 162 -19.74 -15.55 -10.07
C ALA A 162 -18.84 -16.00 -8.89
N VAL A 163 -18.09 -15.07 -8.32
CA VAL A 163 -17.13 -15.33 -7.24
C VAL A 163 -17.70 -14.98 -5.86
N ASP A 164 -18.79 -14.22 -5.78
CA ASP A 164 -19.38 -13.66 -4.56
C ASP A 164 -19.44 -14.66 -3.38
N LEU A 165 -20.04 -15.84 -3.60
CA LEU A 165 -20.14 -16.89 -2.57
C LEU A 165 -18.77 -17.36 -2.05
N PHE A 166 -17.77 -17.47 -2.93
CA PHE A 166 -16.42 -17.85 -2.52
C PHE A 166 -15.68 -16.69 -1.88
N GLY A 167 -15.96 -15.45 -2.30
CA GLY A 167 -15.55 -14.23 -1.63
C GLY A 167 -15.87 -14.30 -0.15
N ASP A 168 -17.14 -14.50 0.20
CA ASP A 168 -17.59 -14.65 1.60
C ASP A 168 -16.84 -15.76 2.35
N VAL A 169 -16.66 -16.92 1.72
CA VAL A 169 -15.96 -18.04 2.35
C VAL A 169 -14.52 -17.68 2.68
N TRP A 170 -13.81 -17.04 1.76
CA TRP A 170 -12.43 -16.66 1.96
C TRP A 170 -12.31 -15.52 2.98
N THR A 171 -13.14 -14.49 2.89
CA THR A 171 -13.06 -13.32 3.77
C THR A 171 -13.47 -13.62 5.20
N ASN A 172 -14.42 -14.54 5.42
CA ASN A 172 -14.75 -15.03 6.77
C ASN A 172 -13.56 -15.71 7.46
N ALA A 173 -12.66 -16.37 6.71
CA ALA A 173 -11.44 -16.93 7.30
C ALA A 173 -10.45 -15.85 7.80
N TYR A 174 -10.68 -14.60 7.40
CA TYR A 174 -9.84 -13.44 7.70
C TYR A 174 -10.48 -12.47 8.71
N GLU A 175 -11.67 -12.77 9.24
CA GLU A 175 -12.41 -11.90 10.17
C GLU A 175 -11.54 -11.49 11.37
N GLU A 176 -10.89 -12.48 12.00
CA GLU A 176 -10.01 -12.30 13.17
C GLU A 176 -8.57 -11.87 12.81
N THR A 177 -8.22 -11.80 11.52
CA THR A 177 -6.86 -11.43 11.12
C THR A 177 -6.68 -9.91 11.25
N PRO A 178 -5.69 -9.42 12.01
CA PRO A 178 -5.47 -7.99 12.17
C PRO A 178 -4.93 -7.36 10.89
N VAL A 179 -5.37 -6.15 10.60
CA VAL A 179 -4.76 -5.31 9.54
C VAL A 179 -3.40 -4.79 10.04
N PRO A 180 -2.35 -4.75 9.19
CA PRO A 180 -1.06 -4.19 9.57
C PRO A 180 -1.18 -2.75 10.10
N THR A 181 -0.36 -2.40 11.09
CA THR A 181 -0.36 -1.07 11.72
C THR A 181 0.70 -0.12 11.14
N SER A 182 1.38 -0.52 10.07
CA SER A 182 2.42 0.24 9.38
C SER A 182 2.22 0.12 7.87
N LEU A 183 2.78 1.06 7.09
CA LEU A 183 2.90 0.89 5.65
C LEU A 183 3.81 -0.29 5.33
N CYS A 184 3.25 -1.28 4.65
CA CYS A 184 3.95 -2.43 4.11
C CYS A 184 3.14 -3.02 2.97
N ARG A 185 3.74 -3.96 2.24
CA ARG A 185 3.08 -4.71 1.17
C ARG A 185 1.70 -5.24 1.56
N ASP A 186 1.61 -5.90 2.71
CA ASP A 186 0.37 -6.54 3.16
C ASP A 186 -0.74 -5.53 3.42
N LEU A 187 -0.42 -4.29 3.82
CA LEU A 187 -1.42 -3.23 3.98
C LEU A 187 -2.06 -2.88 2.64
N VAL A 188 -1.27 -2.77 1.57
CA VAL A 188 -1.76 -2.47 0.23
C VAL A 188 -2.63 -3.63 -0.28
N LEU A 189 -2.21 -4.88 -0.04
CA LEU A 189 -3.03 -6.06 -0.33
C LEU A 189 -4.35 -6.06 0.43
N TRP A 190 -4.33 -5.72 1.72
CA TRP A 190 -5.54 -5.59 2.53
C TRP A 190 -6.47 -4.50 2.01
N LEU A 191 -5.91 -3.37 1.57
CA LEU A 191 -6.69 -2.27 1.00
C LEU A 191 -7.39 -2.71 -0.29
N TRP A 192 -6.67 -3.38 -1.18
CA TRP A 192 -7.22 -3.94 -2.41
C TRP A 192 -8.28 -5.02 -2.16
N VAL A 193 -7.98 -6.02 -1.32
CA VAL A 193 -8.91 -7.10 -0.99
C VAL A 193 -10.17 -6.55 -0.32
N SER A 194 -10.02 -5.65 0.65
CA SER A 194 -11.17 -5.06 1.34
C SER A 194 -12.03 -4.19 0.44
N TRP A 195 -11.43 -3.50 -0.54
CA TRP A 195 -12.15 -2.78 -1.59
C TRP A 195 -12.94 -3.73 -2.51
N SER A 196 -12.27 -4.75 -3.04
CA SER A 196 -12.85 -5.71 -3.99
C SER A 196 -13.98 -6.52 -3.37
N PHE A 197 -13.79 -7.04 -2.16
CA PHE A 197 -14.75 -7.90 -1.46
C PHE A 197 -15.62 -7.16 -0.43
N GLN A 198 -15.65 -5.83 -0.46
CA GLN A 198 -16.54 -5.01 0.38
C GLN A 198 -16.37 -5.21 1.90
N LEU A 199 -15.15 -5.42 2.36
CA LEU A 199 -14.83 -5.58 3.79
C LEU A 199 -14.72 -4.22 4.48
N THR A 200 -15.87 -3.59 4.75
CA THR A 200 -15.97 -2.21 5.25
C THR A 200 -15.07 -1.92 6.45
N GLU A 201 -15.03 -2.78 7.45
CA GLU A 201 -14.21 -2.56 8.65
C GLU A 201 -12.71 -2.64 8.34
N LYS A 202 -12.28 -3.66 7.59
CA LYS A 202 -10.88 -3.85 7.21
C LYS A 202 -10.40 -2.72 6.30
N PHE A 203 -11.26 -2.24 5.40
CA PHE A 203 -10.98 -1.09 4.55
C PHE A 203 -10.78 0.19 5.37
N GLU A 204 -11.64 0.45 6.35
CA GLU A 204 -11.50 1.59 7.25
C GLU A 204 -10.21 1.50 8.06
N GLN A 205 -9.86 0.32 8.59
CA GLN A 205 -8.60 0.12 9.32
C GLN A 205 -7.38 0.33 8.41
N ALA A 206 -7.37 -0.23 7.20
CA ALA A 206 -6.25 -0.12 6.27
C ALA A 206 -6.03 1.33 5.80
N THR A 207 -7.12 2.02 5.45
CA THR A 207 -7.05 3.43 5.05
C THR A 207 -6.64 4.34 6.21
N PHE A 208 -7.05 4.06 7.44
CA PHE A 208 -6.58 4.81 8.62
C PHE A 208 -5.06 4.73 8.77
N VAL A 209 -4.47 3.54 8.61
CA VAL A 209 -3.03 3.35 8.68
C VAL A 209 -2.33 4.07 7.51
N ALA A 210 -2.89 3.98 6.30
CA ALA A 210 -2.38 4.72 5.14
C ALA A 210 -2.38 6.24 5.38
N ILE A 211 -3.50 6.82 5.81
CA ILE A 211 -3.61 8.26 6.12
C ILE A 211 -2.55 8.70 7.13
N LYS A 212 -2.29 7.85 8.14
CA LYS A 212 -1.38 8.16 9.23
C LYS A 212 0.10 8.12 8.82
N HIS A 213 0.47 7.18 7.96
CA HIS A 213 1.86 6.85 7.69
C HIS A 213 2.35 7.21 6.27
N SER A 214 1.45 7.53 5.33
CA SER A 214 1.82 8.00 4.00
C SER A 214 2.61 9.30 4.06
N ILE A 215 3.57 9.43 3.14
CA ILE A 215 4.44 10.61 3.00
C ILE A 215 4.10 11.43 1.73
N GLY A 216 2.98 11.11 1.07
CA GLY A 216 2.56 11.70 -0.21
C GLY A 216 1.69 10.71 -0.96
N ASP A 217 1.85 10.67 -2.28
CA ASP A 217 1.14 9.74 -3.16
C ASP A 217 1.24 8.30 -2.66
N PHE A 218 0.09 7.65 -2.56
CA PHE A 218 0.01 6.28 -2.06
C PHE A 218 0.30 5.29 -3.19
N ASP A 219 1.41 4.56 -3.06
CA ASP A 219 1.78 3.51 -4.01
C ASP A 219 0.84 2.30 -3.89
N THR A 220 0.14 2.00 -4.98
CA THR A 220 -0.82 0.89 -5.06
C THR A 220 -0.16 -0.43 -5.47
N LEU A 221 1.14 -0.46 -5.75
CA LEU A 221 1.89 -1.63 -6.21
C LEU A 221 1.26 -2.24 -7.47
N ASP A 222 0.87 -1.38 -8.41
CA ASP A 222 0.16 -1.71 -9.65
C ASP A 222 -1.19 -2.43 -9.47
N LEU A 223 -1.75 -2.46 -8.24
CA LEU A 223 -3.08 -2.98 -8.02
C LEU A 223 -4.14 -2.01 -8.56
N PRO A 224 -5.28 -2.52 -9.07
CA PRO A 224 -6.35 -1.72 -9.67
C PRO A 224 -7.22 -1.02 -8.61
N LEU A 225 -6.58 -0.36 -7.66
CA LEU A 225 -7.26 0.47 -6.68
C LEU A 225 -7.68 1.79 -7.34
N PRO A 226 -8.95 2.22 -7.22
CA PRO A 226 -9.40 3.45 -7.87
C PRO A 226 -8.67 4.68 -7.34
N ALA A 227 -8.36 5.63 -8.24
CA ALA A 227 -7.72 6.90 -7.89
C ALA A 227 -8.50 7.67 -6.82
N ALA A 228 -9.83 7.58 -6.82
CA ALA A 228 -10.66 8.19 -5.78
C ALA A 228 -10.30 7.72 -4.36
N VAL A 229 -9.79 6.49 -4.19
CA VAL A 229 -9.33 5.97 -2.89
C VAL A 229 -8.01 6.62 -2.50
N THR A 230 -7.02 6.63 -3.41
CA THR A 230 -5.69 7.21 -3.12
C THR A 230 -5.77 8.71 -2.91
N GLU A 231 -6.55 9.43 -3.71
CA GLU A 231 -6.85 10.85 -3.54
C GLU A 231 -7.54 11.14 -2.19
N ALA A 232 -8.48 10.29 -1.77
CA ALA A 232 -9.14 10.47 -0.48
C ALA A 232 -8.21 10.20 0.72
N ILE A 233 -7.27 9.26 0.59
CA ILE A 233 -6.22 9.02 1.60
C ILE A 233 -5.35 10.27 1.72
N GLU A 234 -4.85 10.79 0.60
CA GLU A 234 -3.99 11.96 0.59
C GLU A 234 -4.71 13.20 1.12
N LYS A 235 -5.95 13.42 0.69
CA LYS A 235 -6.79 14.52 1.20
C LYS A 235 -6.98 14.43 2.72
N ALA A 236 -7.30 13.26 3.25
CA ALA A 236 -7.48 13.08 4.69
C ALA A 236 -6.18 13.29 5.48
N ARG A 237 -5.03 12.88 4.91
CA ARG A 237 -3.71 13.18 5.48
C ARG A 237 -3.48 14.68 5.56
N GLN A 238 -3.67 15.40 4.45
CA GLN A 238 -3.53 16.85 4.35
C GLN A 238 -4.45 17.60 5.32
N GLU A 239 -5.71 17.17 5.44
CA GLU A 239 -6.65 17.73 6.43
C GLU A 239 -6.15 17.54 7.88
N GLY A 240 -5.52 16.39 8.19
CA GLY A 240 -4.87 16.14 9.47
C GLY A 240 -3.69 17.10 9.73
N MET A 241 -2.82 17.29 8.73
CA MET A 241 -1.68 18.21 8.81
C MET A 241 -2.13 19.66 9.03
N LEU A 242 -3.14 20.12 8.30
CA LEU A 242 -3.69 21.47 8.44
C LEU A 242 -4.33 21.71 9.82
N LYS A 243 -4.92 20.68 10.44
CA LYS A 243 -5.41 20.78 11.83
C LYS A 243 -4.27 20.96 12.82
N LEU A 244 -3.15 20.26 12.64
CA LEU A 244 -1.95 20.45 13.49
C LEU A 244 -1.40 21.88 13.33
N GLN A 245 -1.27 22.35 12.09
CA GLN A 245 -0.83 23.72 11.80
C GLN A 245 -1.75 24.76 12.44
N SER A 246 -3.06 24.57 12.32
CA SER A 246 -4.07 25.44 12.95
C SER A 246 -3.98 25.40 14.48
N GLY A 247 -3.75 24.23 15.08
CA GLY A 247 -3.55 24.07 16.52
C GLY A 247 -2.30 24.80 17.03
N LEU A 248 -1.19 24.70 16.29
CA LEU A 248 0.04 25.45 16.59
C LEU A 248 -0.18 26.96 16.48
N ALA A 249 -0.87 27.42 15.42
CA ALA A 249 -1.20 28.83 15.24
C ALA A 249 -2.10 29.36 16.37
N ALA A 250 -3.06 28.56 16.85
CA ALA A 250 -3.90 28.90 17.99
C ALA A 250 -3.08 29.05 19.28
N LEU A 251 -2.15 28.13 19.56
CA LEU A 251 -1.24 28.22 20.71
C LEU A 251 -0.33 29.45 20.63
N LEU A 252 0.21 29.77 19.46
CA LEU A 252 0.96 31.01 19.24
C LEU A 252 0.10 32.25 19.52
N GLY A 253 -1.15 32.26 19.05
CA GLY A 253 -2.11 33.33 19.32
C GLY A 253 -2.41 33.48 20.81
N GLU A 254 -2.57 32.37 21.54
CA GLU A 254 -2.80 32.35 22.98
C GLU A 254 -1.61 32.96 23.73
N TYR A 255 -0.39 32.50 23.49
CA TYR A 255 0.81 33.00 24.19
C TYR A 255 1.18 34.44 23.84
N ARG A 256 0.84 34.90 22.62
CA ARG A 256 1.02 36.30 22.20
C ARG A 256 0.00 37.25 22.81
N SER A 257 -1.15 36.74 23.25
CA SER A 257 -2.27 37.56 23.72
C SER A 257 -1.90 38.42 24.92
N LYS A 258 -2.34 39.68 24.92
CA LYS A 258 -2.22 40.57 26.09
C LYS A 258 -3.06 40.08 27.28
N GLN A 259 -4.07 39.26 27.00
CA GLN A 259 -4.95 38.66 28.00
C GLN A 259 -4.46 37.28 28.45
N TYR A 260 -3.30 36.82 27.99
CA TYR A 260 -2.73 35.56 28.45
C TYR A 260 -2.61 35.54 29.98
N SER A 261 -2.97 34.41 30.58
CA SER A 261 -2.87 34.18 32.03
C SER A 261 -2.08 32.91 32.28
N CYS A 262 -0.94 33.04 32.95
CA CYS A 262 -0.11 31.89 33.31
C CYS A 262 -0.85 30.94 34.27
N PRO A 263 -1.01 29.64 33.93
CA PRO A 263 -1.75 28.69 34.77
C PRO A 263 -1.03 28.28 36.07
N VAL A 264 0.28 28.52 36.19
CA VAL A 264 1.10 28.01 37.31
C VAL A 264 1.60 29.11 38.26
N GLY A 265 1.15 30.36 38.11
CA GLY A 265 1.62 31.49 38.91
C GLY A 265 0.50 32.34 39.49
N SER A 266 0.79 33.06 40.59
CA SER A 266 0.08 34.31 40.89
C SER A 266 0.22 35.21 39.67
N GLY A 267 -0.85 35.82 39.16
CA GLY A 267 -0.93 36.48 37.83
C GLY A 267 0.14 37.52 37.44
N THR A 268 1.15 37.76 38.28
CA THR A 268 2.30 38.64 38.09
C THR A 268 3.36 38.16 37.09
N SER A 269 3.42 36.88 36.73
CA SER A 269 4.44 36.32 35.80
C SER A 269 3.90 36.02 34.39
N SER A 270 2.72 36.55 34.06
CA SER A 270 2.04 36.22 32.81
C SER A 270 2.77 36.74 31.57
N PHE A 271 3.38 37.93 31.67
CA PHE A 271 4.12 38.53 30.58
C PHE A 271 5.37 37.70 30.23
N GLU A 272 6.17 37.33 31.23
CA GLU A 272 7.36 36.51 31.05
C GLU A 272 6.99 35.11 30.56
N CYS A 273 5.97 34.49 31.15
CA CYS A 273 5.52 33.17 30.72
C CYS A 273 5.04 33.17 29.27
N GLY A 274 4.14 34.07 28.89
CA GLY A 274 3.66 34.19 27.51
C GLY A 274 4.80 34.41 26.53
N SER A 275 5.72 35.33 26.84
CA SER A 275 6.89 35.63 25.98
C SER A 275 7.82 34.44 25.82
N MET A 276 8.14 33.73 26.91
CA MET A 276 9.03 32.57 26.89
C MET A 276 8.41 31.38 26.15
N MET A 277 7.12 31.13 26.38
CA MET A 277 6.37 30.05 25.72
C MET A 277 6.19 30.32 24.24
N TYR A 278 5.84 31.56 23.86
CA TYR A 278 5.74 32.00 22.47
C TYR A 278 7.06 31.84 21.73
N GLY A 279 8.16 32.36 22.29
CA GLY A 279 9.48 32.28 21.66
C GLY A 279 10.01 30.85 21.56
N ALA A 280 9.72 30.00 22.55
CA ALA A 280 10.08 28.59 22.50
C ALA A 280 9.27 27.82 21.46
N LEU A 281 7.97 28.11 21.33
CA LEU A 281 7.11 27.47 20.33
C LEU A 281 7.54 27.84 18.91
N ILE A 282 7.80 29.12 18.62
CA ILE A 282 8.32 29.55 17.32
C ILE A 282 9.62 28.81 16.98
N LYS A 283 10.61 28.84 17.88
CA LYS A 283 11.88 28.14 17.64
C LYS A 283 11.71 26.64 17.46
N GLY A 284 10.75 26.05 18.17
CA GLY A 284 10.37 24.65 18.01
C GLY A 284 9.80 24.37 16.63
N MET A 285 8.85 25.17 16.18
CA MET A 285 8.25 25.09 14.85
C MET A 285 9.28 25.26 13.74
N ASP A 286 10.19 26.23 13.87
CA ASP A 286 11.31 26.43 12.93
C ASP A 286 12.23 25.19 12.87
N THR A 287 12.39 24.48 13.99
CA THR A 287 13.23 23.26 14.05
C THR A 287 12.56 22.07 13.38
N VAL A 288 11.23 21.95 13.51
CA VAL A 288 10.45 20.90 12.83
C VAL A 288 10.23 21.22 11.35
N GLY A 289 10.38 22.49 10.95
CA GLY A 289 10.14 22.94 9.58
C GLY A 289 8.66 23.22 9.29
N ILE A 290 7.89 23.60 10.31
CA ILE A 290 6.46 23.96 10.18
C ILE A 290 6.31 25.48 10.22
N SER A 291 5.78 26.04 9.15
CA SER A 291 5.26 27.40 9.05
C SER A 291 3.79 27.48 9.45
N THR A 292 3.33 28.65 9.87
CA THR A 292 1.88 28.93 10.00
C THR A 292 1.21 29.27 8.67
N GLU A 293 1.99 29.42 7.60
CA GLU A 293 1.49 29.78 6.26
C GLU A 293 2.09 28.83 5.20
N GLY A 294 1.23 28.07 4.53
CA GLY A 294 1.48 27.58 3.16
C GLY A 294 2.54 26.50 2.95
N ASP A 295 2.74 25.57 3.88
CA ASP A 295 3.68 24.46 3.66
C ASP A 295 3.09 23.37 2.75
N SER A 296 3.96 22.79 1.92
CA SER A 296 3.73 21.48 1.33
C SER A 296 4.15 20.42 2.35
N PHE A 297 3.26 19.47 2.67
CA PHE A 297 3.55 18.36 3.59
C PHE A 297 4.11 17.13 2.86
N ASP A 298 4.84 17.35 1.76
CA ASP A 298 5.41 16.27 0.96
C ASP A 298 6.63 15.67 1.67
N GLY A 299 6.72 14.34 1.68
CA GLY A 299 7.82 13.60 2.29
C GLY A 299 7.70 13.41 3.80
N ILE A 300 6.67 13.95 4.46
CA ILE A 300 6.47 13.83 5.91
C ILE A 300 5.15 13.14 6.21
N SER A 301 5.18 12.12 7.08
CA SER A 301 3.96 11.44 7.54
C SER A 301 3.28 12.18 8.69
N LEU A 302 1.97 11.99 8.83
CA LEU A 302 1.21 12.64 9.90
C LEU A 302 1.67 12.18 11.28
N GLU A 303 2.02 10.90 11.42
CA GLU A 303 2.60 10.35 12.63
C GLU A 303 3.96 10.98 12.99
N GLU A 304 4.83 11.13 11.99
CA GLU A 304 6.14 11.75 12.17
C GLU A 304 5.98 13.20 12.62
N LEU A 305 5.09 13.96 11.96
CA LEU A 305 4.82 15.34 12.35
C LEU A 305 4.28 15.46 13.78
N CYS A 306 3.32 14.61 14.16
CA CYS A 306 2.83 14.55 15.54
C CYS A 306 3.97 14.29 16.54
N ASN A 307 4.85 13.34 16.23
CA ASN A 307 5.97 12.99 17.09
C ASN A 307 6.99 14.13 17.21
N ASP A 308 7.30 14.82 16.12
CA ASP A 308 8.23 15.95 16.14
C ASP A 308 7.65 17.14 16.90
N ILE A 309 6.37 17.45 16.72
CA ILE A 309 5.66 18.46 17.51
C ILE A 309 5.73 18.13 19.01
N ARG A 310 5.48 16.88 19.39
CA ARG A 310 5.56 16.42 20.79
C ARG A 310 6.97 16.56 21.40
N ARG A 311 8.00 16.56 20.57
CA ARG A 311 9.41 16.68 20.97
C ARG A 311 9.91 18.13 21.07
N ILE A 312 9.09 19.13 20.70
CA ILE A 312 9.44 20.54 20.84
C ILE A 312 9.86 20.84 22.29
N ARG A 313 11.05 21.43 22.41
CA ARG A 313 11.68 21.70 23.71
C ARG A 313 10.92 22.77 24.48
N SER A 314 10.60 22.47 25.74
CA SER A 314 10.07 23.47 26.67
C SER A 314 11.17 24.39 27.21
N PRO A 315 10.89 25.70 27.36
CA PRO A 315 11.85 26.63 27.95
C PRO A 315 12.06 26.33 29.44
N THR A 316 13.21 26.74 29.97
CA THR A 316 13.51 26.65 31.41
C THR A 316 14.01 28.00 31.88
N TRP A 317 13.32 28.56 32.87
CA TRP A 317 13.67 29.85 33.45
C TRP A 317 13.25 29.93 34.92
N TYR A 318 13.80 30.91 35.61
CA TYR A 318 13.66 31.11 37.05
C TYR A 318 13.17 32.53 37.31
N TYR A 319 12.41 32.70 38.38
CA TYR A 319 12.02 34.02 38.89
C TYR A 319 12.43 34.16 40.36
N SER A 320 12.69 35.39 40.77
CA SER A 320 13.04 35.71 42.15
C SER A 320 11.80 35.62 43.03
N GLY A 321 11.88 34.81 44.09
CA GLY A 321 10.84 34.77 45.12
C GLY A 321 10.80 36.06 45.96
N SER A 322 9.70 36.26 46.69
CA SER A 322 9.43 37.47 47.48
C SER A 322 10.48 37.81 48.55
N SER A 323 11.36 36.87 48.93
CA SER A 323 12.45 37.12 49.89
C SER A 323 13.83 37.32 49.25
N GLY A 324 13.96 37.28 47.92
CA GLY A 324 15.21 37.52 47.18
C GLY A 324 16.31 36.44 47.32
N TYR A 325 16.21 35.55 48.30
CA TYR A 325 17.21 34.51 48.59
C TYR A 325 16.93 33.15 47.90
N TYR A 326 15.74 32.96 47.32
CA TYR A 326 15.36 31.71 46.66
C TYR A 326 14.91 31.97 45.21
N GLN A 327 15.55 31.29 44.26
CA GLN A 327 15.09 31.20 42.87
C GLN A 327 14.13 30.03 42.74
N SER A 328 12.94 30.29 42.20
CA SER A 328 11.97 29.24 41.87
C SER A 328 11.95 29.02 40.37
N GLN A 329 12.07 27.76 39.95
CA GLN A 329 11.91 27.39 38.55
C GLN A 329 10.44 27.57 38.15
N HIS A 330 10.22 28.19 37.00
CA HIS A 330 8.88 28.27 36.43
C HIS A 330 8.46 26.91 35.84
N MET A 331 7.20 26.52 36.09
CA MET A 331 6.73 25.16 35.85
C MET A 331 5.90 24.97 34.58
N CYS A 332 5.52 26.04 33.86
CA CYS A 332 4.87 25.91 32.55
C CYS A 332 5.78 25.20 31.55
N LYS A 333 5.17 24.30 30.76
CA LYS A 333 5.83 23.51 29.72
C LYS A 333 4.94 23.41 28.49
N LEU A 334 5.56 23.35 27.32
CA LEU A 334 4.87 23.14 26.03
C LEU A 334 4.41 21.69 25.87
N THR A 335 5.03 20.75 26.60
CA THR A 335 4.76 19.31 26.46
C THR A 335 3.29 18.94 26.60
N ARG A 336 2.55 19.57 27.51
CA ARG A 336 1.14 19.23 27.72
C ARG A 336 0.23 19.84 26.64
N PRO A 337 0.26 21.16 26.37
CA PRO A 337 -0.54 21.76 25.29
C PRO A 337 -0.29 21.11 23.92
N LEU A 338 0.97 20.82 23.59
CA LEU A 338 1.32 20.17 22.32
C LEU A 338 0.81 18.73 22.27
N LYS A 339 0.97 17.96 23.36
CA LYS A 339 0.42 16.61 23.44
C LYS A 339 -1.10 16.61 23.31
N ASP A 340 -1.79 17.42 24.10
CA ASP A 340 -3.25 17.49 24.11
C ASP A 340 -3.79 17.84 22.70
N MET A 341 -3.15 18.77 22.00
CA MET A 341 -3.46 19.13 20.61
C MET A 341 -3.21 17.99 19.62
N THR A 342 -2.04 17.34 19.67
CA THR A 342 -1.74 16.20 18.77
C THR A 342 -2.67 15.01 19.02
N ASP A 343 -2.97 14.71 20.28
CA ASP A 343 -3.86 13.62 20.67
C ASP A 343 -5.31 13.90 20.22
N GLU A 344 -5.74 15.16 20.20
CA GLU A 344 -7.06 15.56 19.68
C GLU A 344 -7.15 15.35 18.16
N VAL A 345 -6.12 15.74 17.41
CA VAL A 345 -6.07 15.51 15.97
C VAL A 345 -6.09 14.02 15.68
N GLU A 346 -5.24 13.23 16.33
CA GLU A 346 -5.19 11.77 16.16
C GLU A 346 -6.53 11.09 16.48
N LYS A 347 -7.23 11.51 17.54
CA LYS A 347 -8.57 10.98 17.87
C LYS A 347 -9.64 11.38 16.86
N SER A 348 -9.45 12.51 16.18
CA SER A 348 -10.38 12.97 15.14
C SER A 348 -10.21 12.23 13.81
N LEU A 349 -9.04 11.63 13.58
CA LEU A 349 -8.75 10.86 12.39
C LEU A 349 -9.55 9.56 12.38
N LYS A 350 -10.08 9.23 11.21
CA LYS A 350 -10.81 8.00 10.95
C LYS A 350 -10.43 7.49 9.57
N GLY A 351 -10.52 6.18 9.39
CA GLY A 351 -10.41 5.59 8.06
C GLY A 351 -11.56 6.03 7.15
N LEU A 352 -11.37 5.77 5.86
CA LEU A 352 -12.35 6.10 4.85
C LEU A 352 -13.52 5.11 4.89
N LYS A 353 -14.72 5.61 4.57
CA LYS A 353 -15.94 4.80 4.50
C LYS A 353 -16.13 4.25 3.10
N LEU A 354 -16.02 2.93 2.95
CA LEU A 354 -16.13 2.23 1.66
C LEU A 354 -17.41 2.59 0.89
N GLU A 355 -18.56 2.58 1.56
CA GLU A 355 -19.86 2.87 0.93
C GLU A 355 -19.98 4.28 0.36
N LYS A 356 -19.22 5.25 0.88
CA LYS A 356 -19.24 6.61 0.34
C LYS A 356 -18.49 6.66 -0.98
N LEU A 357 -17.30 6.07 -1.01
CA LEU A 357 -16.44 6.05 -2.20
C LEU A 357 -17.06 5.25 -3.35
N LYS A 358 -17.73 4.13 -3.07
CA LYS A 358 -18.42 3.35 -4.11
C LYS A 358 -19.69 4.01 -4.67
N LYS A 359 -20.22 5.06 -4.06
CA LYS A 359 -21.36 5.84 -4.60
C LYS A 359 -20.92 6.95 -5.55
N ASP A 360 -19.68 7.38 -5.41
CA ASP A 360 -19.09 8.50 -6.16
C ASP A 360 -18.36 8.02 -7.43
N ILE A 361 -18.29 6.69 -7.63
CA ILE A 361 -17.78 5.97 -8.83
C ILE A 361 -18.97 5.29 -9.49
#